data_AF-A0A948GRF7-F1
#
_entry.id   AF-A0A948GRF7-F1
#
_cell.length_a   1.000
_cell.length_b   1.000
_cell.length_c   1.000
_cell.angle_alpha   90.00
_cell.angle_beta   90.00
_cell.angle_gamma   90.00
#
_symmetry.space_group_name_H-M   'P 1'
#
loop_
_entity.id
_entity.type
_entity.pdbx_description
1 polymer ?
#
loop_
_entity_poly.entity_id
_entity_poly.type
_entity_poly.pdbx_seq_one_letter_code
_entity_poly.pdbx_strand_id
1 'polypeptide(L)'
;MSHGDIGAAATRDELFGAPATLRRRLEGDAGIGQLGGYTKAVEWGCLDRHPFKGEVRLQGEKPRDRYVEDWEVIECLSLVPHRIKGSVVAIQAYVRIKLMTGMARGDLLRLTMANLKEDGIHIQRHKTVGKTGKRTIYQWTPDLRAAVEMAKAVRPVLSAFLFCTRKGEGYMDETTGECHTWKSMWQRFMDRVLSETQVKTRFTEHDLRAKCASDASTLEQARALLSHADARTTEAIYRRKPEVVQPLSGLKQ
;
A
#
# COMPACT_ATOMS: atom_id res chain seq x y z
N MET A 1 21.41 11.38 52.44
CA MET A 1 21.99 10.74 51.25
C MET A 1 21.63 9.28 51.28
N SER A 2 20.85 8.81 50.31
CA SER A 2 20.70 7.38 49.98
C SER A 2 19.96 7.34 48.66
N HIS A 3 20.72 7.29 47.56
CA HIS A 3 20.19 6.96 46.25
C HIS A 3 19.76 5.50 46.27
N GLY A 4 18.46 5.26 46.17
CA GLY A 4 17.90 3.93 45.98
C GLY A 4 18.05 3.52 44.51
N ASP A 5 18.63 2.34 44.33
CA ASP A 5 19.02 1.71 43.07
C ASP A 5 18.01 1.84 41.93
N ILE A 6 18.53 2.30 40.79
CA ILE A 6 17.88 2.19 39.48
C ILE A 6 18.02 0.73 39.09
N GLY A 7 16.94 -0.03 39.28
CA GLY A 7 16.85 -1.46 38.97
C GLY A 7 17.34 -1.75 37.55
N ALA A 8 18.27 -2.71 37.47
CA ALA A 8 18.93 -3.17 36.26
C ALA A 8 17.91 -3.50 35.16
N ALA A 9 18.17 -2.99 33.95
CA ALA A 9 17.45 -3.38 32.75
C ALA A 9 17.69 -4.87 32.51
N ALA A 10 16.63 -5.68 32.59
CA ALA A 10 16.67 -7.09 32.23
C ALA A 10 17.20 -7.23 30.80
N THR A 11 18.32 -7.94 30.66
CA THR A 11 18.93 -8.22 29.37
C THR A 11 17.96 -8.99 28.50
N ARG A 12 18.01 -8.73 27.20
CA ARG A 12 17.13 -9.27 26.15
C ARG A 12 16.96 -10.80 26.20
N ASP A 13 17.87 -11.54 26.83
CA ASP A 13 17.82 -13.00 27.02
C ASP A 13 16.88 -13.47 28.15
N GLU A 14 16.60 -12.66 29.19
CA GLU A 14 15.73 -13.07 30.30
C GLU A 14 14.24 -13.12 29.90
N LEU A 15 13.86 -12.46 28.79
CA LEU A 15 12.52 -12.54 28.21
C LEU A 15 12.25 -13.85 27.44
N PHE A 16 13.24 -14.74 27.28
CA PHE A 16 13.15 -15.95 26.43
C PHE A 16 13.02 -17.29 27.18
N GLY A 17 12.64 -17.26 28.47
CA GLY A 17 12.36 -18.44 29.29
C GLY A 17 11.04 -19.18 28.99
N ALA A 18 10.38 -18.87 27.87
CA ALA A 18 9.11 -19.50 27.52
C ALA A 18 9.28 -20.93 26.95
N PRO A 19 8.34 -21.86 27.24
CA PRO A 19 8.34 -23.22 26.68
C PRO A 19 8.47 -23.22 25.15
N ALA A 20 9.15 -24.21 24.57
CA ALA A 20 9.41 -24.29 23.12
C ALA A 20 8.14 -24.24 22.25
N THR A 21 6.99 -24.61 22.80
CA THR A 21 5.66 -24.51 22.16
C THR A 21 5.19 -23.05 22.00
N LEU A 22 5.61 -22.13 22.88
CA LEU A 22 5.29 -20.71 22.82
C LEU A 22 6.15 -19.97 21.78
N ARG A 23 7.43 -20.37 21.63
CA ARG A 23 8.35 -19.83 20.60
C ARG A 23 7.79 -20.00 19.19
N ARG A 24 7.25 -21.18 18.88
CA ARG A 24 6.64 -21.49 17.58
C ARG A 24 5.33 -20.70 17.30
N ARG A 25 4.64 -20.21 18.35
CA ARG A 25 3.43 -19.38 18.22
C ARG A 25 3.75 -17.89 18.06
N LEU A 26 4.78 -17.39 18.74
CA LEU A 26 5.24 -16.01 18.61
C LEU A 26 5.93 -15.74 17.26
N GLU A 27 6.65 -16.72 16.73
CA GLU A 27 7.28 -16.63 15.40
C GLU A 27 6.27 -16.69 14.24
N GLY A 28 5.10 -17.30 14.44
CA GLY A 28 4.02 -17.37 13.44
C GLY A 28 3.22 -16.08 13.29
N ASP A 29 3.23 -15.20 14.30
CA ASP A 29 2.48 -13.94 14.35
C ASP A 29 3.41 -12.74 14.13
N ALA A 30 4.11 -12.71 12.99
CA ALA A 30 5.05 -11.66 12.57
C ALA A 30 4.46 -10.24 12.42
N GLY A 31 3.24 -9.99 12.89
CA GLY A 31 2.54 -8.70 12.80
C GLY A 31 2.26 -8.02 14.13
N ILE A 32 2.65 -8.60 15.27
CA ILE A 32 2.35 -8.02 16.57
C ILE A 32 3.49 -7.08 16.98
N GLY A 33 3.29 -5.77 16.81
CA GLY A 33 4.20 -4.76 17.36
C GLY A 33 4.40 -4.95 18.87
N GLN A 34 5.51 -4.46 19.43
CA GLN A 34 5.96 -4.78 20.80
C GLN A 34 4.86 -4.69 21.88
N LEU A 35 3.97 -3.69 21.86
CA LEU A 35 2.82 -3.59 22.77
C LEU A 35 1.74 -4.66 22.56
N GLY A 36 1.48 -5.06 21.31
CA GLY A 36 0.56 -6.16 21.05
C GLY A 36 1.08 -7.47 21.65
N GLY A 37 2.40 -7.64 21.71
CA GLY A 37 3.05 -8.83 22.28
C GLY A 37 2.78 -8.94 23.76
N TYR A 38 2.92 -7.84 24.49
CA TYR A 38 2.55 -7.77 25.91
C TYR A 38 1.05 -7.95 26.14
N THR A 39 0.20 -7.42 25.25
CA THR A 39 -1.25 -7.66 25.33
C THR A 39 -1.58 -9.15 25.18
N LYS A 40 -0.93 -9.84 24.23
CA LYS A 40 -1.10 -11.29 24.04
C LYS A 40 -0.50 -12.12 25.17
N ALA A 41 0.63 -11.71 25.72
CA ALA A 41 1.21 -12.35 26.90
C ALA A 41 0.27 -12.26 28.11
N VAL A 42 -0.48 -11.17 28.28
CA VAL A 42 -1.53 -11.08 29.30
C VAL A 42 -2.70 -12.02 28.99
N GLU A 43 -3.19 -12.03 27.75
CA GLU A 43 -4.25 -12.94 27.33
C GLU A 43 -3.88 -14.43 27.53
N TRP A 44 -2.61 -14.77 27.34
CA TRP A 44 -2.07 -16.12 27.56
C TRP A 44 -1.70 -16.41 29.01
N GLY A 45 -1.94 -15.49 29.94
CA GLY A 45 -1.61 -15.65 31.35
C GLY A 45 -0.11 -15.68 31.66
N CYS A 46 0.75 -15.28 30.71
CA CYS A 46 2.19 -15.14 30.92
C CYS A 46 2.54 -13.84 31.69
N LEU A 47 1.61 -12.88 31.71
CA LEU A 47 1.70 -11.64 32.47
C LEU A 47 0.34 -11.32 33.10
N ASP A 48 0.33 -10.84 34.33
CA ASP A 48 -0.94 -10.46 34.98
C ASP A 48 -1.52 -9.17 34.40
N ARG A 49 -0.65 -8.24 33.95
CA ARG A 49 -1.05 -6.96 33.39
C ARG A 49 -0.07 -6.47 32.34
N HIS A 50 -0.56 -5.66 31.42
CA HIS A 50 0.25 -5.08 30.36
C HIS A 50 1.14 -3.97 30.94
N PRO A 51 2.48 -4.08 30.91
CA PRO A 51 3.39 -3.18 31.61
C PRO A 51 3.34 -1.72 31.13
N PHE A 52 3.12 -1.49 29.83
CA PHE A 52 3.17 -0.13 29.24
C PHE A 52 1.80 0.44 28.83
N LYS A 53 0.68 -0.19 29.21
CA LYS A 53 -0.64 0.21 28.71
C LYS A 53 -1.08 1.49 29.41
N GLY A 54 -1.06 2.60 28.67
CA GLY A 54 -1.42 3.92 29.18
C GLY A 54 -0.23 4.79 29.59
N GLU A 55 0.97 4.21 29.71
CA GLU A 55 2.18 4.91 30.13
C GLU A 55 3.02 5.38 28.94
N VAL A 56 3.12 4.56 27.89
CA VAL A 56 3.95 4.85 26.71
C VAL A 56 3.10 4.87 25.46
N ARG A 57 3.08 6.00 24.76
CA ARG A 57 2.57 6.08 23.38
C ARG A 57 3.76 6.03 22.43
N LEU A 58 3.89 4.94 21.68
CA LEU A 58 4.83 4.90 20.57
C LEU A 58 4.41 5.94 19.55
N GLN A 59 5.27 6.91 19.29
CA GLN A 59 5.07 7.84 18.18
C GLN A 59 5.24 7.04 16.89
N GLY A 60 4.14 6.80 16.18
CA GLY A 60 4.20 6.24 14.85
C GLY A 60 4.88 7.22 13.89
N GLU A 61 5.51 6.70 12.84
CA GLU A 61 5.98 7.55 11.75
C GLU A 61 4.79 8.35 11.18
N LYS A 62 4.99 9.66 11.02
CA LYS A 62 3.97 10.50 10.40
C LYS A 62 3.69 9.97 8.98
N PRO A 63 2.42 9.75 8.61
CA PRO A 63 2.07 9.37 7.26
C PRO A 63 2.61 10.41 6.26
N ARG A 64 3.11 9.94 5.11
CA ARG A 64 3.46 10.82 4.00
C ARG A 64 2.22 11.63 3.59
N ASP A 65 2.41 12.92 3.37
CA ASP A 65 1.38 13.91 3.02
C ASP A 65 1.53 14.44 1.58
N ARG A 66 2.65 14.14 0.90
CA ARG A 66 2.90 14.59 -0.46
C ARG A 66 1.81 14.15 -1.45
N TYR A 67 1.24 15.14 -2.13
CA TYR A 67 0.44 14.96 -3.33
C TYR A 67 1.35 14.93 -4.57
N VAL A 68 1.06 14.03 -5.53
CA VAL A 68 1.80 13.93 -6.79
C VAL A 68 1.03 14.71 -7.84
N GLU A 69 1.71 15.64 -8.51
CA GLU A 69 1.07 16.50 -9.50
C GLU A 69 0.89 15.79 -10.85
N ASP A 70 -0.03 16.28 -11.67
CA ASP A 70 -0.31 15.69 -12.98
C ASP A 70 0.90 15.73 -13.91
N TRP A 71 1.67 16.83 -13.88
CA TRP A 71 2.88 16.97 -14.69
C TRP A 71 3.95 15.94 -14.31
N GLU A 72 4.07 15.58 -13.02
CA GLU A 72 5.02 14.55 -12.57
C GLU A 72 4.62 13.17 -13.10
N VAL A 73 3.31 12.89 -13.11
CA VAL A 73 2.77 11.66 -13.70
C VAL A 73 3.02 11.63 -15.21
N ILE A 74 2.78 12.74 -15.91
CA ILE A 74 2.99 12.84 -17.36
C ILE A 74 4.46 12.57 -17.70
N GLU A 75 5.41 13.18 -16.99
CA GLU A 75 6.86 12.93 -17.14
C GLU A 75 7.22 11.45 -16.89
N CYS A 76 6.62 10.81 -15.90
CA CYS A 76 6.84 9.38 -15.66
C CYS A 76 6.28 8.51 -16.79
N LEU A 77 5.16 8.90 -17.38
CA LEU A 77 4.52 8.19 -18.50
C LEU A 77 5.19 8.49 -19.85
N SER A 78 5.96 9.56 -19.97
CA SER A 78 6.73 9.91 -21.18
C SER A 78 8.11 9.25 -21.23
N LEU A 79 8.59 8.67 -20.11
CA LEU A 79 9.89 8.02 -20.02
C LEU A 79 10.08 6.98 -21.13
N VAL A 80 11.13 7.14 -21.93
CA VAL A 80 11.38 6.28 -23.09
C VAL A 80 11.84 4.89 -22.61
N PRO A 81 11.12 3.81 -22.99
CA PRO A 81 11.48 2.46 -22.59
C PRO A 81 12.63 1.92 -23.45
N HIS A 82 13.65 1.33 -22.82
CA HIS A 82 14.74 0.65 -23.55
C HIS A 82 14.30 -0.74 -24.08
N ARG A 83 13.19 -1.26 -23.59
CA ARG A 83 12.66 -2.59 -23.93
C ARG A 83 11.18 -2.48 -24.22
N ILE A 84 10.72 -3.23 -25.21
CA ILE A 84 9.32 -3.24 -25.65
C ILE A 84 8.42 -4.03 -24.67
N LYS A 85 8.99 -5.01 -23.95
CA LYS A 85 8.27 -5.86 -22.98
C LYS A 85 8.83 -5.71 -21.57
N GLY A 86 7.93 -5.76 -20.58
CA GLY A 86 8.23 -5.64 -19.15
C GLY A 86 8.80 -4.26 -18.78
N SER A 87 9.52 -4.21 -17.65
CA SER A 87 10.29 -3.03 -17.23
C SER A 87 9.45 -1.74 -17.18
N VAL A 88 9.91 -0.67 -17.82
CA VAL A 88 9.26 0.65 -17.88
C VAL A 88 7.84 0.58 -18.42
N VAL A 89 7.60 -0.12 -19.53
CA VAL A 89 6.26 -0.14 -20.15
C VAL A 89 5.24 -0.87 -19.25
N ALA A 90 5.68 -1.92 -18.55
CA ALA A 90 4.85 -2.58 -17.53
C ALA A 90 4.54 -1.65 -16.35
N ILE A 91 5.51 -0.85 -15.91
CA ILE A 91 5.30 0.15 -14.85
C ILE A 91 4.38 1.27 -15.33
N GLN A 92 4.48 1.74 -16.57
CA GLN A 92 3.59 2.75 -17.13
C GLN A 92 2.15 2.24 -17.19
N ALA A 93 1.93 1.01 -17.63
CA ALA A 93 0.60 0.38 -17.60
C ALA A 93 0.07 0.24 -16.16
N TYR A 94 0.93 -0.16 -15.22
CA TYR A 94 0.61 -0.23 -13.80
C TYR A 94 0.19 1.13 -13.23
N VAL A 95 0.95 2.20 -13.51
CA VAL A 95 0.65 3.57 -13.05
C VAL A 95 -0.71 4.02 -13.57
N ARG A 96 -1.01 3.80 -14.85
CA ARG A 96 -2.31 4.14 -15.45
C ARG A 96 -3.47 3.45 -14.73
N ILE A 97 -3.41 2.12 -14.58
CA ILE A 97 -4.46 1.36 -13.87
C ILE A 97 -4.59 1.86 -12.42
N LYS A 98 -3.47 2.12 -11.75
CA LYS A 98 -3.46 2.56 -10.36
C LYS A 98 -4.05 3.94 -10.15
N LEU A 99 -3.84 4.88 -11.06
CA LEU A 99 -4.43 6.22 -10.97
C LEU A 99 -5.95 6.20 -11.16
N MET A 100 -6.48 5.27 -11.97
CA MET A 100 -7.93 5.14 -12.19
C MET A 100 -8.63 4.34 -11.09
N THR A 101 -7.97 3.32 -10.54
CA THR A 101 -8.61 2.36 -9.61
C THR A 101 -8.20 2.58 -8.15
N GLY A 102 -7.07 3.24 -7.92
CA GLY A 102 -6.49 3.42 -6.60
C GLY A 102 -6.04 2.11 -5.95
N MET A 103 -6.04 0.95 -6.62
CA MET A 103 -5.80 -0.36 -6.00
C MET A 103 -4.51 -0.44 -5.17
N ALA A 104 -4.54 -1.21 -4.07
CA ALA A 104 -3.34 -1.45 -3.28
C ALA A 104 -2.32 -2.25 -4.10
N ARG A 105 -1.02 -2.04 -3.84
CA ARG A 105 0.06 -2.69 -4.60
C ARG A 105 -0.10 -4.21 -4.65
N GLY A 106 -0.32 -4.83 -3.49
CA GLY A 106 -0.46 -6.28 -3.40
C GLY A 106 -1.68 -6.84 -4.14
N ASP A 107 -2.77 -6.08 -4.22
CA ASP A 107 -3.98 -6.49 -4.94
C ASP A 107 -3.75 -6.38 -6.46
N LEU A 108 -3.16 -5.27 -6.92
CA LEU A 108 -2.89 -5.05 -8.34
C LEU A 108 -1.85 -6.03 -8.90
N LEU A 109 -0.85 -6.43 -8.11
CA LEU A 109 0.15 -7.42 -8.51
C LEU A 109 -0.36 -8.87 -8.46
N ARG A 110 -1.47 -9.14 -7.76
CA ARG A 110 -2.17 -10.43 -7.76
C ARG A 110 -3.28 -10.51 -8.80
N LEU A 111 -3.51 -9.44 -9.56
CA LEU A 111 -4.59 -9.40 -10.52
C LEU A 111 -4.35 -10.42 -11.64
N THR A 112 -5.31 -11.32 -11.84
CA THR A 112 -5.26 -12.37 -12.87
C THR A 112 -6.26 -12.11 -14.00
N MET A 113 -6.11 -12.80 -15.13
CA MET A 113 -7.07 -12.75 -16.23
C MET A 113 -8.47 -13.17 -15.80
N ALA A 114 -8.60 -14.08 -14.83
CA ALA A 114 -9.90 -14.51 -14.30
C ALA A 114 -10.63 -13.40 -13.50
N ASN A 115 -9.88 -12.40 -13.01
CA ASN A 115 -10.47 -11.22 -12.38
C ASN A 115 -11.02 -10.22 -13.40
N LEU A 116 -10.62 -10.32 -14.67
CA LEU A 116 -11.06 -9.43 -15.74
C LEU A 116 -12.32 -10.01 -16.38
N LYS A 117 -13.48 -9.51 -15.96
CA LYS A 117 -14.79 -9.97 -16.43
C LYS A 117 -15.41 -8.96 -17.38
N GLU A 118 -16.56 -9.31 -17.94
CA GLU A 118 -17.29 -8.47 -18.90
C GLU A 118 -17.68 -7.11 -18.31
N ASP A 119 -18.12 -7.09 -17.05
CA ASP A 119 -18.60 -5.93 -16.32
C ASP A 119 -17.49 -5.09 -15.66
N GLY A 120 -16.30 -5.65 -15.46
CA GLY A 120 -15.19 -4.92 -14.85
C GLY A 120 -14.05 -5.78 -14.32
N ILE A 121 -13.20 -5.14 -13.52
CA ILE A 121 -12.14 -5.78 -12.75
C ILE A 121 -12.69 -6.17 -11.38
N HIS A 122 -12.79 -7.48 -11.13
CA HIS A 122 -13.28 -8.04 -9.88
C HIS A 122 -12.13 -8.22 -8.90
N ILE A 123 -12.13 -7.44 -7.81
CA ILE A 123 -11.13 -7.52 -6.74
C ILE A 123 -11.81 -7.87 -5.42
N GLN A 124 -11.18 -8.77 -4.67
CA GLN A 124 -11.34 -8.84 -3.22
C GLN A 124 -9.98 -8.52 -2.59
N ARG A 125 -9.90 -7.48 -1.76
CA ARG A 125 -8.62 -7.05 -1.17
C ARG A 125 -7.97 -8.19 -0.39
N HIS A 126 -6.71 -8.49 -0.70
CA HIS A 126 -5.94 -9.60 -0.15
C HIS A 126 -5.80 -9.54 1.37
N LYS A 127 -5.54 -8.34 1.92
CA LYS A 127 -5.47 -8.11 3.38
C LYS A 127 -6.76 -8.50 4.13
N THR A 128 -7.86 -8.64 3.40
CA THR A 128 -9.18 -9.00 3.93
C THR A 128 -9.73 -10.30 3.33
N VAL A 129 -8.93 -11.05 2.57
CA VAL A 129 -9.32 -12.39 2.10
C VAL A 129 -9.50 -13.29 3.34
N GLY A 130 -10.66 -13.93 3.45
CA GLY A 130 -11.08 -14.67 4.64
C GLY A 130 -11.72 -13.83 5.76
N LYS A 131 -11.84 -12.50 5.59
CA LYS A 131 -12.60 -11.60 6.46
C LYS A 131 -13.77 -10.98 5.68
N THR A 132 -14.56 -10.12 6.33
CA THR A 132 -15.63 -9.29 5.72
C THR A 132 -15.06 -8.20 4.76
N GLY A 133 -14.07 -8.54 3.95
CA GLY A 133 -13.50 -7.66 2.95
C GLY A 133 -14.53 -7.29 1.88
N LYS A 134 -14.73 -5.99 1.69
CA LYS A 134 -15.62 -5.47 0.64
C LYS A 134 -15.10 -5.93 -0.72
N ARG A 135 -15.96 -6.63 -1.49
CA ARG A 135 -15.71 -6.97 -2.89
C ARG A 135 -16.00 -5.73 -3.72
N THR A 136 -15.12 -5.43 -4.67
CA THR A 136 -15.21 -4.24 -5.51
C THR A 136 -15.08 -4.65 -6.97
N ILE A 137 -15.98 -4.11 -7.78
CA ILE A 137 -15.95 -4.24 -9.23
C ILE A 137 -15.60 -2.86 -9.77
N TYR A 138 -14.44 -2.74 -10.39
CA TYR A 138 -14.08 -1.53 -11.12
C TYR A 138 -14.63 -1.65 -12.53
N GLN A 139 -15.71 -0.92 -12.80
CA GLN A 139 -16.36 -0.91 -14.11
C GLN A 139 -15.41 -0.43 -15.19
N TRP A 140 -15.60 -0.98 -16.40
CA TRP A 140 -14.78 -0.61 -17.53
C TRP A 140 -15.07 0.81 -18.02
N THR A 141 -14.01 1.61 -18.11
CA THR A 141 -13.95 2.81 -18.94
C THR A 141 -13.07 2.53 -20.16
N PRO A 142 -13.19 3.32 -21.25
CA PRO A 142 -12.29 3.19 -22.40
C PRO A 142 -10.81 3.25 -22.00
N ASP A 143 -10.46 4.18 -21.10
CA ASP A 143 -9.09 4.35 -20.62
C ASP A 143 -8.61 3.19 -19.75
N LEU A 144 -9.48 2.65 -18.89
CA LEU A 144 -9.15 1.50 -18.06
C LEU A 144 -8.92 0.25 -18.91
N ARG A 145 -9.77 0.04 -19.93
CA ARG A 145 -9.57 -1.05 -20.91
C ARG A 145 -8.24 -0.86 -21.65
N ALA A 146 -7.96 0.33 -22.17
CA ALA A 146 -6.72 0.62 -22.87
C ALA A 146 -5.48 0.36 -21.99
N ALA A 147 -5.51 0.75 -20.71
CA ALA A 147 -4.42 0.50 -19.79
C ALA A 147 -4.24 -1.00 -19.47
N VAL A 148 -5.33 -1.76 -19.37
CA VAL A 148 -5.28 -3.22 -19.18
C VAL A 148 -4.77 -3.94 -20.43
N GLU A 149 -5.19 -3.51 -21.63
CA GLU A 149 -4.67 -4.07 -22.88
C GLU A 149 -3.19 -3.74 -23.07
N MET A 150 -2.76 -2.52 -22.73
CA MET A 150 -1.34 -2.17 -22.66
C MET A 150 -0.59 -3.13 -21.71
N ALA A 151 -1.12 -3.36 -20.50
CA ALA A 151 -0.51 -4.28 -19.55
C ALA A 151 -0.43 -5.72 -20.10
N LYS A 152 -1.46 -6.21 -20.81
CA LYS A 152 -1.46 -7.53 -21.45
C LYS A 152 -0.41 -7.64 -22.55
N ALA A 153 -0.27 -6.62 -23.38
CA ALA A 153 0.62 -6.60 -24.55
C ALA A 153 2.11 -6.60 -24.14
N VAL A 154 2.45 -5.96 -23.02
CA VAL A 154 3.83 -5.80 -22.57
C VAL A 154 4.31 -6.97 -21.70
N ARG A 155 3.48 -7.98 -21.46
CA ARG A 155 3.87 -9.16 -20.68
C ARG A 155 5.05 -9.87 -21.34
N PRO A 156 6.07 -10.28 -20.57
CA PRO A 156 7.21 -11.00 -21.12
C PRO A 156 6.81 -12.38 -21.67
N VAL A 157 5.84 -13.05 -21.04
CA VAL A 157 5.32 -14.37 -21.41
C VAL A 157 3.81 -14.44 -21.13
N LEU A 158 3.11 -15.39 -21.74
CA LEU A 158 1.71 -15.67 -21.42
C LEU A 158 1.60 -16.16 -19.97
N SER A 159 0.68 -15.57 -19.21
CA SER A 159 0.50 -15.88 -17.79
C SER A 159 -0.95 -15.66 -17.38
N ALA A 160 -1.36 -16.33 -16.30
CA ALA A 160 -2.60 -16.00 -15.61
C ALA A 160 -2.56 -14.59 -15.01
N PHE A 161 -1.40 -14.09 -14.59
CA PHE A 161 -1.26 -12.77 -13.99
C PHE A 161 -1.23 -11.65 -15.05
N LEU A 162 -1.83 -10.50 -14.72
CA LEU A 162 -1.73 -9.29 -15.54
C LEU A 162 -0.30 -8.75 -15.51
N PHE A 163 0.33 -8.75 -14.34
CA PHE A 163 1.74 -8.42 -14.17
C PHE A 163 2.50 -9.68 -13.77
N CYS A 164 3.37 -10.17 -14.66
CA CYS A 164 4.13 -11.39 -14.44
C CYS A 164 5.64 -11.19 -14.64
N THR A 165 6.43 -12.06 -14.01
CA THR A 165 7.86 -12.17 -14.22
C THR A 165 8.16 -12.81 -15.58
N ARG A 166 9.45 -12.88 -15.96
CA ARG A 166 9.87 -13.57 -17.20
C ARG A 166 9.52 -15.05 -17.22
N LYS A 167 9.26 -15.66 -16.06
CA LYS A 167 8.83 -17.06 -15.91
C LYS A 167 7.31 -17.22 -15.94
N GLY A 168 6.56 -16.12 -16.01
CA GLY A 168 5.09 -16.13 -15.98
C GLY A 168 4.50 -16.19 -14.58
N GLU A 169 5.32 -16.14 -13.54
CA GLU A 169 4.91 -16.12 -12.14
C GLU A 169 4.43 -14.71 -11.73
N GLY A 170 3.60 -14.62 -10.70
CA GLY A 170 3.24 -13.35 -10.08
C GLY A 170 4.43 -12.68 -9.38
N TYR A 171 4.35 -11.37 -9.16
CA TYR A 171 5.41 -10.62 -8.45
C TYR A 171 5.32 -10.71 -6.92
N MET A 172 4.20 -11.18 -6.40
CA MET A 172 3.98 -11.34 -4.96
C MET A 172 4.42 -12.73 -4.54
N ASP A 173 5.24 -12.79 -3.50
CA ASP A 173 5.46 -14.01 -2.75
C ASP A 173 4.30 -14.17 -1.76
N GLU A 174 3.54 -15.25 -1.88
CA GLU A 174 2.38 -15.53 -1.03
C GLU A 174 2.77 -16.00 0.38
N THR A 175 4.00 -16.49 0.57
CA THR A 175 4.50 -16.92 1.88
C THR A 175 4.91 -15.72 2.73
N THR A 176 5.67 -14.80 2.14
CA THR A 176 6.23 -13.63 2.84
C THR A 176 5.35 -12.39 2.70
N GLY A 177 4.45 -12.34 1.72
CA GLY A 177 3.70 -11.14 1.37
C GLY A 177 4.55 -10.06 0.71
N GLU A 178 5.80 -10.38 0.34
CA GLU A 178 6.77 -9.45 -0.22
C GLU A 178 6.77 -9.46 -1.76
N CYS A 179 7.36 -8.41 -2.34
CA CYS A 179 7.47 -8.27 -3.80
C CYS A 179 8.81 -7.67 -4.23
N HIS A 180 9.91 -8.26 -3.76
CA HIS A 180 11.27 -7.74 -3.95
C HIS A 180 11.61 -7.42 -5.41
N THR A 181 11.22 -8.30 -6.34
CA THR A 181 11.47 -8.10 -7.77
C THR A 181 10.76 -6.84 -8.28
N TRP A 182 9.50 -6.65 -7.91
CA TRP A 182 8.73 -5.47 -8.30
C TRP A 182 9.26 -4.19 -7.63
N LYS A 183 9.57 -4.24 -6.33
CA LYS A 183 10.19 -3.12 -5.59
C LYS A 183 11.48 -2.67 -6.26
N SER A 184 12.34 -3.60 -6.65
CA SER A 184 13.59 -3.32 -7.35
C SER A 184 13.37 -2.71 -8.74
N MET A 185 12.32 -3.17 -9.45
CA MET A 185 11.93 -2.58 -10.73
C MET A 185 11.41 -1.15 -10.57
N TRP A 186 10.56 -0.90 -9.58
CA TRP A 186 10.05 0.42 -9.24
C TRP A 186 11.17 1.39 -8.86
N GLN A 187 12.13 0.95 -8.04
CA GLN A 187 13.27 1.77 -7.65
C GLN A 187 14.07 2.23 -8.87
N ARG A 188 14.47 1.29 -9.74
CA ARG A 188 15.21 1.63 -10.97
C ARG A 188 14.41 2.53 -11.91
N PHE A 189 13.09 2.33 -11.99
CA PHE A 189 12.22 3.22 -12.76
C PHE A 189 12.23 4.64 -12.21
N MET A 190 12.08 4.79 -10.89
CA MET A 190 12.11 6.11 -10.24
C MET A 190 13.48 6.77 -10.34
N ASP A 191 14.57 6.00 -10.29
CA ASP A 191 15.92 6.53 -10.49
C ASP A 191 16.05 7.14 -11.90
N ARG A 192 15.52 6.45 -12.92
CA ARG A 192 15.48 6.97 -14.29
C ARG A 192 14.58 8.20 -14.41
N VAL A 193 13.40 8.20 -13.79
CA VAL A 193 12.52 9.37 -13.75
C VAL A 193 13.27 10.59 -13.22
N LEU A 194 14.02 10.45 -12.13
CA LEU A 194 14.76 11.57 -11.55
C LEU A 194 15.93 12.04 -12.42
N SER A 195 16.59 11.14 -13.14
CA SER A 195 17.75 11.48 -13.96
C SER A 195 17.40 11.98 -15.36
N GLU A 196 16.28 11.51 -15.93
CA GLU A 196 15.93 11.73 -17.34
C GLU A 196 14.75 12.70 -17.52
N THR A 197 14.06 13.11 -16.46
CA THR A 197 12.89 14.00 -16.53
C THR A 197 13.01 15.22 -15.62
N GLN A 198 11.99 16.08 -15.64
CA GLN A 198 11.92 17.26 -14.78
C GLN A 198 11.57 16.94 -13.33
N VAL A 199 11.10 15.72 -13.02
CA VAL A 199 10.72 15.32 -11.66
C VAL A 199 11.94 15.33 -10.75
N LYS A 200 11.88 16.08 -9.63
CA LYS A 200 13.00 16.23 -8.68
C LYS A 200 12.88 15.39 -7.42
N THR A 201 11.67 14.94 -7.08
CA THR A 201 11.42 14.28 -5.80
C THR A 201 10.76 12.92 -6.01
N ARG A 202 11.30 11.87 -5.38
CA ARG A 202 10.74 10.50 -5.48
C ARG A 202 9.34 10.40 -4.88
N PHE A 203 8.42 9.79 -5.63
CA PHE A 203 7.14 9.34 -5.10
C PHE A 203 7.03 7.81 -5.13
N THR A 204 6.05 7.31 -4.40
CA THR A 204 5.80 5.88 -4.22
C THR A 204 4.45 5.49 -4.82
N GLU A 205 4.23 4.18 -4.92
CA GLU A 205 2.94 3.64 -5.34
C GLU A 205 1.82 3.99 -4.33
N HIS A 206 2.15 4.28 -3.06
CA HIS A 206 1.17 4.78 -2.10
C HIS A 206 0.76 6.22 -2.39
N ASP A 207 1.70 7.03 -2.89
CA ASP A 207 1.42 8.41 -3.26
C ASP A 207 0.49 8.47 -4.48
N LEU A 208 0.65 7.56 -5.45
CA LEU A 208 -0.30 7.40 -6.57
C LEU A 208 -1.71 6.95 -6.12
N ARG A 209 -1.78 6.08 -5.10
CA ARG A 209 -3.06 5.67 -4.51
C ARG A 209 -3.75 6.85 -3.80
N ALA A 210 -2.99 7.69 -3.11
CA ALA A 210 -3.51 8.90 -2.50
C ALA A 210 -3.90 9.95 -3.55
N LYS A 211 -3.17 10.06 -4.66
CA LYS A 211 -3.56 10.90 -5.79
C LYS A 211 -4.94 10.51 -6.32
N CYS A 212 -5.16 9.23 -6.65
CA CYS A 212 -6.47 8.72 -7.08
C CYS A 212 -7.61 9.10 -6.12
N ALA A 213 -7.37 8.96 -4.81
CA ALA A 213 -8.34 9.32 -3.79
C ALA A 213 -8.58 10.83 -3.68
N SER A 214 -7.54 11.64 -3.89
CA SER A 214 -7.58 13.10 -3.86
C SER A 214 -8.31 13.67 -5.09
N ASP A 215 -8.17 13.01 -6.24
CA ASP A 215 -8.79 13.43 -7.51
C ASP A 215 -10.24 12.95 -7.65
N ALA A 216 -10.70 12.03 -6.80
CA ALA A 216 -12.10 11.66 -6.71
C ALA A 216 -12.97 12.87 -6.32
N SER A 217 -14.18 12.96 -6.88
CA SER A 217 -15.07 14.12 -6.69
C SER A 217 -15.64 14.19 -5.27
N THR A 218 -15.82 13.05 -4.62
CA THR A 218 -16.38 12.96 -3.28
C THR A 218 -15.56 12.03 -2.40
N LEU A 219 -15.63 12.24 -1.07
CA LEU A 219 -15.02 11.34 -0.10
C LEU A 219 -15.56 9.90 -0.23
N GLU A 220 -16.85 9.77 -0.54
CA GLU A 220 -17.49 8.47 -0.72
C GLU A 220 -16.96 7.74 -1.97
N GLN A 221 -16.79 8.45 -3.09
CA GLN A 221 -16.15 7.89 -4.28
C GLN A 221 -14.70 7.48 -3.98
N ALA A 222 -13.93 8.33 -3.29
CA ALA A 222 -12.56 8.03 -2.88
C ALA A 222 -12.50 6.74 -2.03
N ARG A 223 -13.38 6.64 -1.03
CA ARG A 223 -13.51 5.47 -0.14
C ARG A 223 -13.86 4.21 -0.93
N ALA A 224 -14.78 4.31 -1.89
CA ALA A 224 -15.19 3.21 -2.75
C ALA A 224 -14.04 2.73 -3.66
N LEU A 225 -13.36 3.66 -4.35
CA LEU A 225 -12.18 3.37 -5.18
C LEU A 225 -11.09 2.67 -4.37
N LEU A 226 -10.82 3.16 -3.15
CA LEU A 226 -9.83 2.57 -2.27
C LEU A 226 -10.31 1.27 -1.60
N SER A 227 -11.59 0.93 -1.72
CA SER A 227 -12.20 -0.23 -1.04
C SER A 227 -11.93 -0.19 0.48
N HIS A 228 -12.12 0.99 1.08
CA HIS A 228 -12.05 1.17 2.53
C HIS A 228 -13.42 0.92 3.16
N ALA A 229 -13.42 0.26 4.32
CA ALA A 229 -14.63 0.05 5.10
C ALA A 229 -15.14 1.38 5.69
N ASP A 230 -14.22 2.21 6.18
CA ASP A 230 -14.49 3.51 6.80
C ASP A 230 -13.92 4.66 5.96
N ALA A 231 -14.68 5.75 5.83
CA ALA A 231 -14.29 6.98 5.17
C ALA A 231 -13.19 7.74 5.93
N ARG A 232 -13.14 7.65 7.27
CA ARG A 232 -12.17 8.40 8.10
C ARG A 232 -10.73 8.15 7.71
N THR A 233 -10.40 6.90 7.36
CA THR A 233 -9.05 6.54 6.90
C THR A 233 -8.74 7.17 5.53
N THR A 234 -9.73 7.23 4.65
CA THR A 234 -9.58 7.87 3.33
C THR A 234 -9.34 9.37 3.48
N GLU A 235 -10.15 10.02 4.31
CA GLU A 235 -10.06 11.45 4.58
C GLU A 235 -8.71 11.82 5.20
N ALA A 236 -8.33 11.16 6.30
CA ALA A 236 -7.13 11.53 7.05
C ALA A 236 -5.80 11.22 6.33
N ILE A 237 -5.74 10.18 5.50
CA ILE A 237 -4.46 9.67 4.96
C ILE A 237 -4.34 9.84 3.43
N TYR A 238 -5.47 9.77 2.71
CA TYR A 238 -5.46 9.67 1.25
C TYR A 238 -6.00 10.91 0.55
N ARG A 239 -6.77 11.78 1.20
CA ARG A 239 -7.16 13.10 0.68
C ARG A 239 -6.05 14.11 0.96
N ARG A 240 -5.09 14.20 0.05
CA ARG A 240 -3.88 15.03 0.18
C ARG A 240 -3.98 16.36 -0.55
N LYS A 241 -4.93 16.51 -1.48
CA LYS A 241 -5.17 17.76 -2.18
C LYS A 241 -5.83 18.77 -1.22
N PRO A 242 -5.36 20.03 -1.15
CA PRO A 242 -6.01 21.07 -0.36
C PRO A 242 -7.48 21.27 -0.75
N GLU A 243 -8.31 21.58 0.22
CA GLU A 243 -9.70 21.95 -0.03
C GLU A 243 -9.77 23.37 -0.58
N VAL A 244 -10.42 23.51 -1.74
CA VAL A 244 -10.75 24.81 -2.31
C VAL A 244 -12.13 25.19 -1.80
N VAL A 245 -12.17 26.16 -0.90
CA VAL A 245 -13.41 26.65 -0.29
C VAL A 245 -13.69 28.08 -0.74
N GLN A 246 -14.96 28.39 -0.99
CA GLN A 246 -15.39 29.76 -1.23
C GLN A 246 -15.50 30.50 0.11
N PRO A 247 -14.89 31.68 0.26
CA PRO A 247 -15.06 32.48 1.47
C PRO A 247 -16.50 32.97 1.61
N LEU A 248 -16.94 33.19 2.85
CA LEU A 248 -18.26 33.79 3.12
C LEU A 248 -18.32 35.23 2.59
N SER A 249 -19.51 35.71 2.20
CA SER A 249 -19.68 37.10 1.79
C SER A 249 -19.34 38.04 2.96
N GLY A 250 -18.59 39.10 2.66
CA GLY A 250 -18.26 40.16 3.62
C GLY A 250 -19.50 40.87 4.16
N LEU A 251 -19.32 41.67 5.21
CA LEU A 251 -20.38 42.48 5.81
C LEU A 251 -21.10 43.30 4.72
N LYS A 252 -22.41 43.11 4.59
CA LYS A 252 -23.25 44.00 3.80
C LYS A 252 -23.30 45.34 4.54
N GLN A 253 -22.74 46.39 3.93
CA GLN A 253 -22.95 47.78 4.35
C GLN A 253 -24.32 48.25 3.87
#